data_AF-A0A962ZTM9-F1
#
_entry.id   AF-A0A962ZTM9-F1
#
_cell.length_a   1.000
_cell.length_b   1.000
_cell.length_c   1.000
_cell.angle_alpha   90.00
_cell.angle_beta   90.00
_cell.angle_gamma   90.00
#
_symmetry.space_group_name_H-M   'P 1'
#
loop_
_entity.id
_entity.type
_entity.pdbx_description
1 polymer ?
#
loop_
_entity_poly.entity_id
_entity_poly.type
_entity_poly.pdbx_seq_one_letter_code
_entity_poly.pdbx_strand_id
1 'polypeptide(L)' 'MIKSSTPAQYVLILIDMAESQGCDRRALLAGTSLADSGIAGIGARVSDRDFSTLVANALRLTGDPAL' A
#
# COMPACT_ATOMS: atom_id res chain seq x y z
N MET A 1 -3.83 20.31 13.21
CA MET A 1 -4.43 19.18 12.47
C MET A 1 -3.55 17.97 12.66
N ILE A 2 -4.06 16.89 13.25
CA ILE A 2 -3.31 15.65 13.40
C ILE A 2 -3.25 15.03 12.00
N LYS A 3 -2.06 14.91 11.40
CA LYS A 3 -1.89 14.12 10.17
C LYS A 3 -2.13 12.66 10.55
N SER A 4 -3.34 12.18 10.29
CA SER A 4 -3.64 10.77 10.44
C SER A 4 -2.72 9.98 9.51
N SER A 5 -2.17 8.91 10.07
CA SER A 5 -1.18 8.07 9.41
C SER A 5 -1.47 6.63 9.80
N THR A 6 -1.26 5.71 8.89
CA THR A 6 -1.57 4.30 9.07
C THR A 6 -0.30 3.57 9.54
N PRO A 7 -0.37 2.70 10.55
CA PRO A 7 0.77 1.86 10.91
C PRO A 7 1.30 1.07 9.72
N ALA A 8 2.61 1.06 9.53
CA ALA A 8 3.28 0.39 8.42
C ALA A 8 2.91 -1.09 8.28
N GLN A 9 2.61 -1.76 9.39
CA GLN A 9 2.25 -3.16 9.39
C GLN A 9 1.02 -3.47 8.53
N TYR A 10 0.00 -2.60 8.50
CA TYR A 10 -1.17 -2.80 7.64
C TYR A 10 -0.82 -2.70 6.15
N VAL A 11 0.09 -1.78 5.81
CA VAL A 11 0.62 -1.62 4.45
C VAL A 11 1.38 -2.88 4.03
N LEU A 12 2.25 -3.40 4.90
CA LEU A 12 3.02 -4.61 4.62
C LEU A 12 2.14 -5.84 4.40
N ILE A 13 1.13 -6.03 5.26
CA ILE A 13 0.16 -7.13 5.14
C ILE A 13 -0.60 -7.01 3.81
N LEU A 14 -1.08 -5.82 3.45
CA LEU A 14 -1.80 -5.60 2.19
C LEU A 14 -0.93 -5.92 0.97
N ILE A 15 0.33 -5.49 0.98
CA ILE A 15 1.27 -5.79 -0.11
C ILE A 15 1.50 -7.30 -0.21
N ASP A 16 1.77 -7.97 0.90
CA ASP A 16 2.01 -9.42 0.95
C ASP A 16 0.80 -10.22 0.44
N MET A 17 -0.40 -9.83 0.85
CA MET A 17 -1.65 -10.45 0.36
C MET A 17 -1.83 -10.27 -1.14
N ALA A 18 -1.61 -9.06 -1.67
CA ALA A 18 -1.77 -8.78 -3.08
C ALA A 18 -0.68 -9.47 -3.94
N GLU A 19 0.56 -9.52 -3.46
CA GLU A 19 1.65 -10.26 -4.11
C GLU A 19 1.41 -11.76 -4.13
N SER A 20 0.84 -12.32 -3.05
CA SER A 20 0.43 -13.72 -2.99
C SER A 20 -0.66 -14.07 -4.03
N GLN A 21 -1.42 -13.08 -4.49
CA GLN A 21 -2.38 -13.21 -5.59
C GLN A 21 -1.75 -12.94 -6.98
N GLY A 22 -0.44 -12.70 -7.04
CA GLY A 22 0.30 -12.44 -8.28
C GLY A 22 0.32 -10.99 -8.74
N CYS A 23 -0.11 -10.03 -7.90
CA CYS A 23 -0.04 -8.61 -8.24
C CYS A 23 1.40 -8.11 -8.19
N ASP A 24 1.78 -7.28 -9.17
CA ASP A 24 3.09 -6.65 -9.21
C ASP A 24 3.21 -5.53 -8.15
N ARG A 25 4.28 -5.59 -7.34
CA ARG A 25 4.56 -4.61 -6.28
C ARG A 25 4.66 -3.17 -6.80
N ARG A 26 5.28 -2.96 -7.97
CA ARG A 26 5.42 -1.60 -8.52
C ARG A 26 4.06 -1.05 -8.93
N ALA A 27 3.19 -1.91 -9.48
CA ALA A 27 1.82 -1.55 -9.78
C ALA A 27 0.99 -1.24 -8.52
N LEU A 28 1.20 -1.99 -7.42
CA LEU A 28 0.56 -1.73 -6.13
C LEU A 28 0.97 -0.38 -5.53
N LEU A 29 2.26 -0.07 -5.57
CA LEU A 29 2.80 1.16 -5.00
C LEU A 29 2.63 2.39 -5.92
N ALA A 30 2.13 2.22 -7.15
CA ALA A 30 2.04 3.29 -8.14
C ALA A 30 1.29 4.53 -7.62
N GLY A 31 1.92 5.70 -7.73
CA GLY A 31 1.34 6.97 -7.27
C GLY A 31 1.43 7.23 -5.76
N THR A 32 2.04 6.32 -4.99
CA THR A 32 2.41 6.55 -3.58
C THR A 32 3.84 7.05 -3.47
N SER A 33 4.19 7.75 -2.39
CA SER A 33 5.60 8.07 -2.12
C SER A 33 6.46 6.83 -1.83
N LEU A 34 5.84 5.68 -1.57
CA LEU A 34 6.51 4.39 -1.35
C LEU A 34 7.08 3.79 -2.64
N ALA A 35 6.54 4.17 -3.81
CA ALA A 35 7.11 3.76 -5.09
C ALA A 35 8.54 4.26 -5.27
N ASP A 36 8.84 5.45 -4.74
CA ASP A 36 10.14 6.10 -4.86
C ASP A 36 11.10 5.71 -3.73
N SER A 37 10.60 5.53 -2.50
CA SER A 37 11.43 5.22 -1.32
C SER A 37 11.64 3.71 -1.10
N GLY A 38 10.79 2.86 -1.67
CA GLY A 38 10.81 1.42 -1.46
C GLY A 38 10.34 0.99 -0.06
N ILE A 39 9.99 -0.30 0.08
CA ILE A 39 9.46 -0.87 1.34
C ILE A 39 10.50 -0.81 2.47
N ALA A 40 11.80 -0.85 2.16
CA ALA A 40 12.87 -0.70 3.16
C ALA A 40 12.87 0.69 3.83
N GLY A 41 12.24 1.69 3.21
CA GLY A 41 12.06 3.04 3.75
C GLY A 41 10.70 3.27 4.42
N ILE A 42 9.84 2.24 4.51
CA ILE A 42 8.60 2.32 5.29
C ILE A 42 9.00 2.43 6.76
N GLY A 43 9.02 3.65 7.29
CA GLY A 43 9.15 3.91 8.72
C GLY A 43 7.96 3.32 9.49
N ALA A 44 7.81 3.65 10.78
CA ALA A 44 6.74 3.06 11.61
C ALA A 44 5.31 3.35 11.11
N ARG A 45 5.12 4.41 10.30
CA ARG A 45 3.81 4.85 9.81
C ARG A 45 3.91 5.36 8.37
N VAL A 46 2.83 5.19 7.63
CA VAL A 46 2.63 5.64 6.25
C VAL A 46 1.53 6.70 6.23
N SER A 47 1.58 7.65 5.31
CA SER A 47 0.51 8.65 5.21
C SER A 47 -0.81 7.98 4.80
N ASP A 48 -1.95 8.45 5.32
CA ASP A 48 -3.25 7.89 4.93
C ASP A 48 -3.53 8.06 3.44
N ARG A 49 -2.92 9.06 2.80
CA ARG A 49 -3.00 9.25 1.35
C ARG A 49 -2.31 8.13 0.59
N ASP A 50 -1.09 7.76 0.99
CA ASP A 50 -0.36 6.65 0.38
C ASP A 50 -1.09 5.33 0.65
N PHE A 51 -1.60 5.14 1.87
CA PHE A 51 -2.38 3.97 2.22
C PHE A 51 -3.66 3.85 1.38
N SER A 52 -4.45 4.92 1.27
CA SER A 52 -5.67 4.94 0.46
C SER A 52 -5.38 4.67 -1.02
N THR A 53 -4.29 5.22 -1.55
CA THR A 53 -3.85 4.98 -2.93
C THR A 53 -3.44 3.52 -3.13
N LEU A 54 -2.70 2.95 -2.19
CA LEU A 54 -2.33 1.53 -2.19
C LEU A 54 -3.55 0.61 -2.17
N VAL A 55 -4.53 0.87 -1.29
CA VAL A 55 -5.79 0.11 -1.23
C VAL A 55 -6.52 0.19 -2.56
N ALA A 56 -6.67 1.38 -3.13
CA ALA A 56 -7.32 1.55 -4.43
C ALA A 56 -6.61 0.78 -5.55
N ASN A 57 -5.27 0.78 -5.55
CA ASN A 57 -4.48 0.00 -6.49
C ASN A 57 -4.66 -1.51 -6.27
N ALA A 58 -4.65 -1.97 -5.03
CA ALA A 58 -4.86 -3.37 -4.68
C ALA A 58 -6.23 -3.85 -5.18
N LEU A 59 -7.32 -3.15 -4.82
CA LEU A 59 -8.67 -3.46 -5.28
C LEU A 59 -8.78 -3.51 -6.81
N ARG A 60 -8.13 -2.57 -7.51
CA ARG A 60 -8.13 -2.52 -8.97
C ARG A 60 -7.35 -3.68 -9.61
N LEU A 61 -6.26 -4.12 -8.99
CA LEU A 61 -5.38 -5.16 -9.53
C LEU A 61 -5.88 -6.56 -9.21
N THR A 62 -6.39 -6.79 -7.99
CA THR A 62 -6.96 -8.09 -7.60
C THR A 62 -8.37 -8.28 -8.15
N GLY A 63 -9.10 -7.19 -8.39
CA GLY A 63 -10.52 -7.24 -8.76
C GLY A 63 -11.41 -7.74 -7.62
N ASP A 64 -10.87 -7.88 -6.41
CA ASP A 64 -11.58 -8.36 -5.24
C ASP A 64 -12.15 -7.14 -4.47
N PRO A 65 -13.48 -6.97 -4.42
CA PRO A 65 -14.10 -5.87 -3.69
C PRO A 65 -14.11 -6.06 -2.17
N ALA A 66 -13.71 -7.24 -1.65
CA ALA A 66 -13.73 -7.57 -0.23
C ALA A 66 -12.38 -7.39 0.49
N LEU A 67 -11.38 -6.88 -0.23
CA LEU A 67 -10.01 -6.64 0.27
C LEU A 67 -9.95 -5.50 1.29
#